data_AF-A0A6G9QI63-F1
#
_entry.id   AF-A0A6G9QI63-F1
#
_cell.length_a   1.000
_cell.length_b   1.000
_cell.length_c   1.000
_cell.angle_alpha   90.00
_cell.angle_beta   90.00
_cell.angle_gamma   90.00
#
_symmetry.space_group_name_H-M   'P 1'
#
loop_
_entity.id
_entity.type
_entity.pdbx_description
1 polymer ?
#
loop_
_entity_poly.entity_id
_entity_poly.type
_entity_poly.pdbx_seq_one_letter_code
_entity_poly.pdbx_strand_id
1 'polypeptide(L)'
;MKTSELLEQISNGNRINSKEDIALKNDFKKIFYGNGYMAWRKKQETGSGGSFNVERDLLLKSYVQERAAQVASEFVEDALQDVYELALQHLNARLYGVVDNFAAWKHDSGFPLKDSALELYNKVCDILENGDEIRKHRIILILGVYAEGSLSQARKSFAGSGGELVLEALLQSRGMKKNIDYCTQFTSEGSDTDIVIPKATKPEEVKAYIAVQISSNDRTRLTTSELVPGQRNYFVSFNGCSASSKTTDDIGDEIIAKYVKEDILYVVTEKERIRAINTSLKRLEAEKNKSKQDRNKILFGETRLKWLDEKSITFEDFIEQVSRL
;
A
#
# COMPACT_ATOMS: atom_id res chain seq x y z
N MET A 1 33.54 -18.86 -4.65
CA MET A 1 33.93 -17.55 -4.10
C MET A 1 32.95 -17.21 -3.00
N LYS A 2 33.44 -16.83 -1.82
CA LYS A 2 32.59 -16.41 -0.71
C LYS A 2 31.96 -15.04 -1.02
N THR A 3 30.81 -14.73 -0.44
CA THR A 3 30.13 -13.45 -0.66
C THR A 3 30.93 -12.25 -0.13
N SER A 4 31.75 -12.46 0.91
CA SER A 4 32.72 -11.47 1.41
C SER A 4 33.84 -11.16 0.40
N GLU A 5 34.32 -12.16 -0.33
CA GLU A 5 35.32 -11.99 -1.41
C GLU A 5 34.71 -11.28 -2.63
N LEU A 6 33.44 -11.55 -2.93
CA LEU A 6 32.68 -10.84 -3.97
C LEU A 6 32.50 -9.36 -3.63
N LEU A 7 32.19 -9.05 -2.37
CA LEU A 7 32.09 -7.67 -1.90
C LEU A 7 33.43 -6.94 -2.04
N GLU A 8 34.53 -7.59 -1.70
CA GLU A 8 35.89 -7.05 -1.87
C GLU A 8 36.14 -6.66 -3.34
N GLN A 9 35.83 -7.56 -4.29
CA GLN A 9 35.97 -7.28 -5.72
C GLN A 9 35.15 -6.06 -6.16
N ILE A 10 33.87 -5.98 -5.78
CA ILE A 10 33.01 -4.85 -6.13
C ILE A 10 33.50 -3.55 -5.49
N SER A 11 33.94 -3.60 -4.22
CA SER A 11 34.50 -2.44 -3.53
C SER A 11 35.72 -1.89 -4.25
N ASN A 12 36.51 -2.76 -4.88
CA ASN A 12 37.67 -2.40 -5.70
C ASN A 12 37.30 -1.98 -7.14
N GLY A 13 36.02 -2.04 -7.51
CA GLY A 13 35.52 -1.60 -8.82
C GLY A 13 35.49 -2.71 -9.88
N ASN A 14 35.72 -3.96 -9.48
CA ASN A 14 35.67 -5.10 -10.38
C ASN A 14 34.21 -5.53 -10.64
N ARG A 15 33.97 -6.07 -11.84
CA ARG A 15 32.67 -6.64 -12.21
C ARG A 15 32.58 -8.08 -11.73
N ILE A 16 31.39 -8.47 -11.28
CA ILE A 16 31.04 -9.85 -10.97
C ILE A 16 30.00 -10.36 -11.98
N ASN A 17 29.92 -11.67 -12.18
CA ASN A 17 28.96 -12.27 -13.10
C ASN A 17 27.57 -12.44 -12.45
N SER A 18 26.56 -12.82 -13.25
CA SER A 18 25.18 -12.92 -12.76
C SER A 18 24.97 -13.96 -11.66
N LYS A 19 25.72 -15.08 -11.66
CA LYS A 19 25.60 -16.11 -10.61
C LYS A 19 26.15 -15.60 -9.28
N GLU A 20 27.27 -14.89 -9.35
CA GLU A 20 27.91 -14.24 -8.21
C GLU A 20 27.04 -13.14 -7.61
N ASP A 21 26.43 -12.31 -8.46
CA ASP A 21 25.49 -11.26 -8.04
C ASP A 21 24.26 -11.85 -7.32
N ILE A 22 23.71 -12.96 -7.81
CA ILE A 22 22.61 -13.67 -7.13
C ILE A 22 23.03 -14.16 -5.74
N ALA A 23 24.23 -14.74 -5.61
CA ALA A 23 24.73 -15.21 -4.32
C ALA A 23 24.90 -14.05 -3.32
N LEU A 24 25.48 -12.94 -3.77
CA LEU A 24 25.66 -11.73 -2.97
C LEU A 24 24.31 -11.13 -2.53
N LYS A 25 23.34 -11.06 -3.46
CA LYS A 25 21.96 -10.62 -3.18
C LYS A 25 21.29 -11.45 -2.10
N ASN A 26 21.47 -12.77 -2.11
CA ASN A 26 20.84 -13.65 -1.13
C ASN A 26 21.36 -13.39 0.29
N ASP A 27 22.65 -13.13 0.47
CA ASP A 27 23.19 -12.81 1.78
C ASP A 27 22.84 -11.38 2.23
N PHE A 28 22.88 -10.39 1.33
CA PHE A 28 22.39 -9.04 1.67
C PHE A 28 20.91 -9.02 2.04
N LYS A 29 20.05 -9.86 1.43
CA LYS A 29 18.66 -10.01 1.87
C LYS A 29 18.57 -10.51 3.31
N LYS A 30 19.41 -11.47 3.72
CA LYS A 30 19.45 -11.92 5.13
C LYS A 30 19.90 -10.80 6.07
N ILE A 31 20.82 -9.95 5.62
CA ILE A 31 21.29 -8.79 6.38
C ILE A 31 20.20 -7.74 6.55
N PHE A 32 19.43 -7.40 5.50
CA PHE A 32 18.52 -6.25 5.53
C PHE A 32 17.04 -6.58 5.78
N TYR A 33 16.57 -7.78 5.40
CA TYR A 33 15.14 -8.11 5.33
C TYR A 33 14.72 -9.01 6.51
N GLY A 34 13.41 -9.19 6.71
CA GLY A 34 12.89 -10.02 7.79
C GLY A 34 13.31 -9.47 9.15
N ASN A 35 13.99 -10.28 9.97
CA ASN A 35 14.56 -9.88 11.26
C ASN A 35 15.94 -9.21 11.13
N GLY A 36 16.32 -8.76 9.94
CA GLY A 36 17.59 -8.11 9.66
C GLY A 36 17.69 -6.67 10.16
N TYR A 37 18.71 -5.96 9.66
CA TYR A 37 19.11 -4.61 10.06
C TYR A 37 17.94 -3.61 10.07
N MET A 38 17.07 -3.62 9.05
CA MET A 38 15.97 -2.65 8.99
C MET A 38 14.91 -2.89 10.08
N ALA A 39 14.70 -4.14 10.49
CA ALA A 39 13.81 -4.46 11.60
C ALA A 39 14.44 -4.07 12.95
N TRP A 40 15.76 -4.26 13.11
CA TRP A 40 16.48 -3.74 14.26
C TRP A 40 16.41 -2.21 14.32
N ARG A 41 16.65 -1.51 13.21
CA ARG A 41 16.57 -0.04 13.16
C ARG A 41 15.19 0.47 13.52
N LYS A 42 14.13 -0.18 13.03
CA LYS A 42 12.74 0.10 13.44
C LYS A 42 12.55 0.01 14.97
N LYS A 43 13.21 -0.93 15.66
CA LYS A 43 13.15 -1.03 17.14
C LYS A 43 13.90 0.11 17.82
N GLN A 44 15.05 0.52 17.30
CA GLN A 44 15.82 1.62 17.90
C GLN A 44 15.10 2.96 17.84
N GLU A 45 14.27 3.19 16.82
CA GLU A 45 13.40 4.37 16.75
C GLU A 45 12.41 4.44 17.91
N THR A 46 11.96 3.29 18.43
CA THR A 46 10.96 3.24 19.51
C THR A 46 11.49 3.63 20.90
N GLY A 47 12.78 3.96 21.03
CA GLY A 47 13.41 4.40 22.28
C GLY A 47 13.20 5.89 22.62
N SER A 48 12.71 6.71 21.68
CA SER A 48 12.47 8.15 21.92
C SER A 48 11.44 8.81 20.97
N GLY A 49 10.66 8.01 20.23
CA GLY A 49 9.57 8.47 19.36
C GLY A 49 8.65 7.28 19.07
N GLY A 50 7.34 7.49 19.07
CA GLY A 50 6.35 6.43 19.08
C GLY A 50 6.55 5.44 17.94
N SER A 51 6.19 4.17 18.16
CA SER A 51 6.03 3.27 17.03
C SER A 51 5.07 3.93 16.05
N PHE A 52 5.43 4.07 14.77
CA PHE A 52 4.60 4.64 13.70
C PHE A 52 3.09 4.32 13.86
N ASN A 53 2.77 3.09 14.25
CA ASN A 53 1.40 2.66 14.51
C ASN A 53 0.69 3.49 15.60
N VAL A 54 1.35 3.77 16.72
CA VAL A 54 0.80 4.61 17.81
C VAL A 54 0.55 6.03 17.33
N GLU A 55 1.52 6.65 16.62
CA GLU A 55 1.36 8.02 16.12
C GLU A 55 0.27 8.10 15.06
N ARG A 56 0.20 7.12 14.16
CA ARG A 56 -0.89 6.96 13.18
C ARG A 56 -2.24 6.80 13.88
N ASP A 57 -2.34 5.96 14.90
CA ASP A 57 -3.60 5.69 15.58
C ASP A 57 -4.08 6.93 16.34
N LEU A 58 -3.16 7.71 16.92
CA LEU A 58 -3.43 9.02 17.52
C LEU A 58 -3.89 10.04 16.47
N LEU A 59 -3.22 10.10 15.32
CA LEU A 59 -3.59 10.95 14.20
C LEU A 59 -5.00 10.63 13.70
N LEU A 60 -5.30 9.36 13.41
CA LEU A 60 -6.65 8.97 12.96
C LEU A 60 -7.72 9.25 14.01
N LYS A 61 -7.38 9.10 15.30
CA LYS A 61 -8.28 9.46 16.40
C LYS A 61 -8.55 10.96 16.45
N SER A 62 -7.57 11.83 16.19
CA SER A 62 -7.82 13.28 16.13
C SER A 62 -8.71 13.63 14.95
N TYR A 63 -8.52 12.98 13.79
CA TYR A 63 -9.44 13.11 12.65
C TYR A 63 -10.89 12.76 13.01
N VAL A 64 -11.10 11.63 13.69
CA VAL A 64 -12.44 11.22 14.17
C VAL A 64 -13.06 12.27 15.10
N GLN A 65 -12.27 12.92 15.95
CA GLN A 65 -12.77 13.88 16.94
C GLN A 65 -12.99 15.29 16.38
N GLU A 66 -12.07 15.75 15.54
CA GLU A 66 -11.97 17.15 15.13
C GLU A 66 -12.58 17.40 13.74
N ARG A 67 -12.63 16.36 12.89
CA ARG A 67 -13.05 16.46 11.48
C ARG A 67 -14.30 15.64 11.15
N ALA A 68 -15.05 15.22 12.17
CA ALA A 68 -16.30 14.47 12.02
C ALA A 68 -17.41 15.17 11.21
N ALA A 69 -17.32 16.48 10.98
CA ALA A 69 -18.27 17.24 10.16
C ALA A 69 -17.75 17.55 8.75
N GLN A 70 -16.48 17.23 8.46
CA GLN A 70 -15.88 17.48 7.14
C GLN A 70 -16.61 16.64 6.07
N VAL A 71 -16.59 17.10 4.82
CA VAL A 71 -17.01 16.31 3.65
C VAL A 71 -16.18 15.02 3.61
N ALA A 72 -16.81 13.85 3.45
CA ALA A 72 -16.16 12.54 3.53
C ALA A 72 -15.04 12.35 2.50
N SER A 73 -15.22 12.83 1.27
CA SER A 73 -14.19 12.81 0.23
C SER A 73 -12.95 13.64 0.62
N GLU A 74 -13.14 14.79 1.28
CA GLU A 74 -12.04 15.63 1.78
C GLU A 74 -11.38 15.01 3.01
N PHE A 75 -12.17 14.48 3.94
CA PHE A 75 -11.68 13.76 5.12
C PHE A 75 -10.74 12.63 4.71
N VAL A 76 -11.16 11.84 3.71
CA VAL A 76 -10.37 10.72 3.18
C VAL A 76 -9.08 11.21 2.53
N GLU A 77 -9.13 12.26 1.71
CA GLU A 77 -7.96 12.82 1.05
C GLU A 77 -6.91 13.27 2.08
N ASP A 78 -7.35 14.08 3.04
CA ASP A 78 -6.47 14.65 4.06
C ASP A 78 -5.91 13.56 4.99
N ALA A 79 -6.77 12.67 5.51
CA ALA A 79 -6.34 11.60 6.40
C ALA A 79 -5.35 10.65 5.72
N LEU A 80 -5.60 10.30 4.46
CA LEU A 80 -4.72 9.41 3.71
C LEU A 80 -3.36 10.07 3.44
N GLN A 81 -3.36 11.37 3.10
CA GLN A 81 -2.14 12.13 2.87
C GLN A 81 -1.30 12.22 4.15
N ASP A 82 -1.89 12.64 5.27
CA ASP A 82 -1.17 12.79 6.54
C ASP A 82 -0.59 11.46 7.03
N VAL A 83 -1.35 10.38 6.91
CA VAL A 83 -0.86 9.04 7.28
C VAL A 83 0.29 8.60 6.36
N TYR A 84 0.22 8.90 5.06
CA TYR A 84 1.30 8.59 4.12
C TYR A 84 2.56 9.41 4.41
N GLU A 85 2.42 10.70 4.70
CA GLU A 85 3.53 11.57 5.08
C GLU A 85 4.21 11.10 6.37
N LEU A 86 3.43 10.75 7.39
CA LEU A 86 3.93 10.17 8.63
C LEU A 86 4.72 8.87 8.34
N ALA A 87 4.20 8.00 7.48
CA ALA A 87 4.90 6.78 7.08
C ALA A 87 6.24 7.10 6.40
N LEU A 88 6.28 8.08 5.48
CA LEU A 88 7.50 8.50 4.82
C LEU A 88 8.53 9.08 5.80
N GLN A 89 8.10 9.88 6.78
CA GLN A 89 9.00 10.43 7.81
C GLN A 89 9.71 9.31 8.58
N HIS A 90 8.98 8.30 9.05
CA HIS A 90 9.57 7.15 9.73
C HIS A 90 10.46 6.32 8.81
N LEU A 91 10.09 6.12 7.54
CA LEU A 91 10.92 5.35 6.60
C LEU A 91 12.23 6.07 6.28
N ASN A 92 12.19 7.40 6.13
CA ASN A 92 13.36 8.22 5.88
C ASN A 92 14.29 8.26 7.10
N ALA A 93 13.74 8.35 8.32
CA ALA A 93 14.52 8.27 9.56
C ALA A 93 15.33 6.95 9.66
N ARG A 94 14.76 5.83 9.20
CA ARG A 94 15.47 4.54 9.12
C ARG A 94 16.62 4.58 8.12
N LEU A 95 16.43 5.26 7.00
CA LEU A 95 17.41 5.33 5.91
C LEU A 95 18.59 6.22 6.27
N TYR A 96 18.35 7.40 6.85
CA TYR A 96 19.42 8.37 7.16
C TYR A 96 20.45 7.82 8.15
N GLY A 97 20.04 6.93 9.06
CA GLY A 97 20.94 6.33 10.04
C GLY A 97 21.68 5.07 9.58
N VAL A 98 21.49 4.59 8.33
CA VAL A 98 22.02 3.27 7.93
C VAL A 98 23.53 3.20 8.09
N VAL A 99 24.28 4.17 7.56
CA VAL A 99 25.75 4.15 7.61
C VAL A 99 26.26 4.28 9.03
N ASP A 100 25.76 5.26 9.78
CA ASP A 100 26.23 5.58 11.13
C ASP A 100 25.93 4.48 12.15
N ASN A 101 24.83 3.74 11.95
CA ASN A 101 24.37 2.75 12.91
C ASN A 101 24.62 1.30 12.43
N PHE A 102 25.19 1.07 11.23
CA PHE A 102 25.30 -0.27 10.66
C PHE A 102 26.10 -1.21 11.56
N ALA A 103 27.27 -0.76 12.01
CA ALA A 103 28.18 -1.52 12.86
C ALA A 103 27.64 -1.71 14.28
N ALA A 104 26.75 -0.83 14.75
CA ALA A 104 26.17 -0.92 16.09
C ALA A 104 25.24 -2.13 16.25
N TRP A 105 24.65 -2.63 15.15
CA TRP A 105 23.72 -3.77 15.19
C TRP A 105 24.33 -5.04 15.79
N LYS A 106 25.64 -5.28 15.61
CA LYS A 106 26.35 -6.44 16.18
C LYS A 106 26.34 -6.51 17.70
N HIS A 107 26.08 -5.38 18.37
CA HIS A 107 26.00 -5.28 19.82
C HIS A 107 24.59 -5.50 20.37
N ASP A 108 23.60 -5.69 19.50
CA ASP A 108 22.24 -6.03 19.90
C ASP A 108 22.19 -7.46 20.47
N SER A 109 21.52 -7.63 21.62
CA SER A 109 21.35 -8.93 22.26
C SER A 109 20.66 -9.99 21.36
N GLY A 110 19.90 -9.55 20.35
CA GLY A 110 19.20 -10.40 19.40
C GLY A 110 19.87 -10.48 18.02
N PHE A 111 21.17 -10.14 17.89
CA PHE A 111 21.87 -10.14 16.60
C PHE A 111 21.81 -11.53 15.91
N PRO A 112 21.17 -11.65 14.72
CA PRO A 112 20.75 -12.94 14.19
C PRO A 112 21.69 -13.55 13.14
N LEU A 113 22.70 -12.82 12.66
CA LEU A 113 23.49 -13.23 11.51
C LEU A 113 24.47 -14.36 11.84
N LYS A 114 24.56 -15.32 10.92
CA LYS A 114 25.47 -16.48 10.97
C LYS A 114 26.09 -16.73 9.59
N ASP A 115 27.10 -17.59 9.56
CA ASP A 115 27.71 -18.13 8.34
C ASP A 115 28.13 -17.03 7.34
N SER A 116 27.86 -17.24 6.05
CA SER A 116 28.26 -16.33 4.97
C SER A 116 27.68 -14.92 5.11
N ALA A 117 26.49 -14.78 5.70
CA ALA A 117 25.88 -13.47 5.93
C ALA A 117 26.60 -12.68 7.03
N LEU A 118 27.11 -13.38 8.06
CA LEU A 118 27.95 -12.77 9.10
C LEU A 118 29.31 -12.37 8.54
N GLU A 119 29.94 -13.22 7.73
CA GLU A 119 31.20 -12.89 7.06
C GLU A 119 31.04 -11.64 6.16
N LEU A 120 29.95 -11.58 5.38
CA LEU A 120 29.64 -10.43 4.53
C LEU A 120 29.39 -9.16 5.37
N TYR A 121 28.60 -9.25 6.45
CA TYR A 121 28.33 -8.12 7.34
C TYR A 121 29.60 -7.56 7.98
N ASN A 122 30.47 -8.43 8.51
CA ASN A 122 31.73 -8.02 9.09
C ASN A 122 32.63 -7.34 8.05
N LYS A 123 32.62 -7.83 6.80
CA LYS A 123 33.39 -7.22 5.73
C LYS A 123 32.86 -5.85 5.32
N VAL A 124 31.54 -5.65 5.31
CA VAL A 124 30.94 -4.32 5.14
C VAL A 124 31.43 -3.38 6.24
N CYS A 125 31.37 -3.80 7.51
CA CYS A 125 31.80 -2.97 8.64
C CYS A 125 33.29 -2.59 8.53
N ASP A 126 34.15 -3.57 8.20
CA ASP A 126 35.58 -3.33 7.97
C ASP A 126 35.84 -2.29 6.87
N ILE A 127 35.13 -2.37 5.73
CA ILE A 127 35.30 -1.38 4.66
C ILE A 127 34.76 0.00 5.07
N LEU A 128 33.66 0.06 5.81
CA LEU A 128 33.12 1.34 6.30
C LEU A 128 34.04 2.01 7.32
N GLU A 129 34.73 1.24 8.16
CA GLU A 129 35.65 1.75 9.18
C GLU A 129 37.03 2.07 8.58
N ASN A 130 37.60 1.15 7.80
CA ASN A 130 39.02 1.15 7.42
C ASN A 130 39.28 1.35 5.91
N GLY A 131 38.24 1.31 5.06
CA GLY A 131 38.39 1.44 3.61
C GLY A 131 38.81 2.85 3.18
N ASP A 132 39.37 2.98 1.98
CA ASP A 132 39.51 4.28 1.34
C ASP A 132 38.15 4.87 0.95
N GLU A 133 38.11 6.17 0.66
CA GLU A 133 36.87 6.90 0.36
C GLU A 133 36.12 6.33 -0.86
N ILE A 134 36.81 5.82 -1.88
CA ILE A 134 36.17 5.26 -3.07
C ILE A 134 35.45 3.95 -2.71
N ARG A 135 36.13 3.10 -1.93
CA ARG A 135 35.57 1.84 -1.45
C ARG A 135 34.38 2.08 -0.53
N LYS A 136 34.50 3.04 0.41
CA LYS A 136 33.40 3.45 1.29
C LYS A 136 32.17 3.89 0.49
N HIS A 137 32.33 4.80 -0.47
CA HIS A 137 31.23 5.25 -1.31
C HIS A 137 30.53 4.10 -2.04
N ARG A 138 31.30 3.16 -2.63
CA ARG A 138 30.71 1.99 -3.30
C ARG A 138 29.90 1.12 -2.34
N ILE A 139 30.39 0.88 -1.13
CA ILE A 139 29.65 0.14 -0.11
C ILE A 139 28.39 0.90 0.32
N ILE A 140 28.46 2.21 0.55
CA ILE A 140 27.30 3.04 0.91
C ILE A 140 26.19 2.92 -0.16
N LEU A 141 26.53 2.96 -1.45
CA LEU A 141 25.57 2.77 -2.54
C LEU A 141 24.91 1.39 -2.48
N ILE A 142 25.68 0.34 -2.20
CA ILE A 142 25.14 -1.02 -2.06
C ILE A 142 24.19 -1.10 -0.86
N LEU A 143 24.56 -0.55 0.29
CA LEU A 143 23.70 -0.51 1.47
C LEU A 143 22.40 0.26 1.19
N GLY A 144 22.49 1.39 0.48
CA GLY A 144 21.33 2.18 0.05
C GLY A 144 20.35 1.37 -0.78
N VAL A 145 20.84 0.57 -1.74
CA VAL A 145 19.99 -0.30 -2.58
C VAL A 145 19.20 -1.31 -1.75
N TYR A 146 19.82 -2.00 -0.80
CA TYR A 146 19.13 -3.01 0.01
C TYR A 146 18.26 -2.39 1.11
N ALA A 147 18.69 -1.29 1.72
CA ALA A 147 17.86 -0.54 2.65
C ALA A 147 16.58 -0.06 1.96
N GLU A 148 16.68 0.59 0.80
CA GLU A 148 15.53 1.08 0.03
C GLU A 148 14.66 -0.07 -0.50
N GLY A 149 15.26 -1.18 -0.91
CA GLY A 149 14.52 -2.39 -1.28
C GLY A 149 13.66 -2.95 -0.14
N SER A 150 14.17 -2.92 1.09
CA SER A 150 13.43 -3.31 2.30
C SER A 150 12.32 -2.30 2.63
N LEU A 151 12.61 -1.00 2.58
CA LEU A 151 11.64 0.08 2.82
C LEU A 151 10.53 0.11 1.77
N SER A 152 10.82 -0.25 0.51
CA SER A 152 9.81 -0.38 -0.54
C SER A 152 8.75 -1.41 -0.21
N GLN A 153 9.13 -2.54 0.41
CA GLN A 153 8.17 -3.53 0.88
C GLN A 153 7.35 -3.00 2.05
N ALA A 154 7.96 -2.21 2.94
CA ALA A 154 7.22 -1.53 4.01
C ALA A 154 6.20 -0.52 3.46
N ARG A 155 6.54 0.25 2.41
CA ARG A 155 5.59 1.15 1.72
C ARG A 155 4.42 0.39 1.09
N LYS A 156 4.66 -0.79 0.50
CA LYS A 156 3.59 -1.64 -0.04
C LYS A 156 2.68 -2.21 1.06
N SER A 157 3.26 -2.65 2.17
CA SER A 157 2.49 -3.12 3.33
C SER A 157 1.64 -2.00 3.92
N PHE A 158 2.20 -0.79 4.02
CA PHE A 158 1.47 0.41 4.41
C PHE A 158 0.32 0.69 3.44
N ALA A 159 0.59 0.65 2.13
CA ALA A 159 -0.42 0.91 1.12
C ALA A 159 -1.56 -0.12 1.11
N GLY A 160 -1.36 -1.32 1.68
CA GLY A 160 -2.45 -2.25 1.98
C GLY A 160 -3.31 -1.73 3.13
N SER A 161 -2.72 -1.66 4.33
CA SER A 161 -3.46 -1.37 5.57
C SER A 161 -3.93 0.09 5.75
N GLY A 162 -3.28 1.06 5.10
CA GLY A 162 -3.56 2.48 5.33
C GLY A 162 -4.96 2.91 4.88
N GLY A 163 -5.42 2.37 3.75
CA GLY A 163 -6.75 2.66 3.22
C GLY A 163 -7.85 2.10 4.12
N GLU A 164 -7.68 0.87 4.62
CA GLU A 164 -8.60 0.25 5.57
C GLU A 164 -8.76 1.12 6.82
N LEU A 165 -7.64 1.57 7.40
CA LEU A 165 -7.64 2.38 8.62
C LEU A 165 -8.26 3.77 8.43
N VAL A 166 -8.01 4.41 7.29
CA VAL A 166 -8.64 5.69 6.95
C VAL A 166 -10.15 5.52 6.75
N LEU A 167 -10.59 4.43 6.10
CA LEU A 167 -12.00 4.13 5.96
C LEU A 167 -12.66 3.84 7.30
N GLU A 168 -12.01 3.08 8.18
CA GLU A 168 -12.49 2.87 9.55
C GLU A 168 -12.63 4.19 10.32
N ALA A 169 -11.64 5.08 10.22
CA ALA A 169 -11.70 6.40 10.84
C ALA A 169 -12.87 7.23 10.26
N LEU A 170 -13.13 7.15 8.96
CA LEU A 170 -14.30 7.78 8.36
C LEU A 170 -15.60 7.20 8.92
N LEU A 171 -15.77 5.88 9.00
CA LEU A 171 -16.98 5.26 9.55
C LEU A 171 -17.21 5.70 11.01
N GLN A 172 -16.14 5.70 11.82
CA GLN A 172 -16.18 6.13 13.22
C GLN A 172 -16.51 7.61 13.38
N SER A 173 -16.00 8.47 12.50
CA SER A 173 -16.30 9.91 12.52
C SER A 173 -17.78 10.20 12.22
N ARG A 174 -18.48 9.24 11.60
CA ARG A 174 -19.94 9.26 11.35
C ARG A 174 -20.76 8.53 12.41
N GLY A 175 -20.12 8.15 13.52
CA GLY A 175 -20.78 7.55 14.68
C GLY A 175 -20.91 6.02 14.62
N MET A 176 -20.42 5.36 13.56
CA MET A 176 -20.44 3.90 13.48
C MET A 176 -19.40 3.28 14.43
N LYS A 177 -19.79 2.23 15.14
CA LYS A 177 -18.99 1.58 16.17
C LYS A 177 -18.44 0.26 15.68
N LYS A 178 -17.10 0.14 15.71
CA LYS A 178 -16.41 -1.14 15.45
C LYS A 178 -16.93 -2.23 16.39
N ASN A 179 -17.10 -3.43 15.86
CA ASN A 179 -17.66 -4.60 16.53
C ASN A 179 -19.13 -4.48 16.94
N ILE A 180 -19.86 -3.49 16.42
CA ILE A 180 -21.31 -3.37 16.55
C ILE A 180 -21.88 -3.15 15.15
N ASP A 181 -21.59 -1.98 14.57
CA ASP A 181 -22.12 -1.55 13.28
C ASP A 181 -21.28 -2.06 12.11
N TYR A 182 -20.02 -2.43 12.35
CA TYR A 182 -19.15 -3.05 11.36
C TYR A 182 -18.06 -3.91 12.03
N CYS A 183 -17.46 -4.85 11.30
CA CYS A 183 -16.23 -5.52 11.73
C CYS A 183 -15.23 -5.68 10.58
N THR A 184 -13.95 -5.81 10.93
CA THR A 184 -12.83 -5.93 9.99
C THR A 184 -12.36 -7.39 9.86
N GLN A 185 -11.76 -7.75 8.71
CA GLN A 185 -11.14 -9.06 8.48
C GLN A 185 -12.12 -10.22 8.67
N PHE A 186 -13.31 -10.09 8.06
CA PHE A 186 -14.33 -11.13 8.14
C PHE A 186 -13.90 -12.33 7.30
N THR A 187 -13.71 -13.46 7.98
CA THR A 187 -13.32 -14.75 7.40
C THR A 187 -14.50 -15.70 7.44
N SER A 188 -14.94 -16.20 6.30
CA SER A 188 -15.88 -17.33 6.20
C SER A 188 -15.41 -18.31 5.12
N GLU A 189 -16.01 -19.51 5.02
CA GLU A 189 -15.63 -20.56 4.06
C GLU A 189 -15.51 -20.01 2.61
N GLY A 190 -14.31 -19.56 2.22
CA GLY A 190 -14.00 -19.00 0.89
C GLY A 190 -14.05 -17.46 0.74
N SER A 191 -14.22 -16.69 1.82
CA SER A 191 -14.30 -15.21 1.78
C SER A 191 -13.38 -14.55 2.80
N ASP A 192 -12.48 -13.67 2.32
CA ASP A 192 -11.64 -12.76 3.10
C ASP A 192 -12.02 -11.31 2.71
N THR A 193 -12.96 -10.70 3.43
CA THR A 193 -13.35 -9.30 3.17
C THR A 193 -12.74 -8.36 4.20
N ASP A 194 -12.28 -7.19 3.74
CA ASP A 194 -11.65 -6.18 4.59
C ASP A 194 -12.61 -5.66 5.66
N ILE A 195 -13.85 -5.29 5.29
CA ILE A 195 -14.89 -4.79 6.20
C ILE A 195 -16.27 -5.37 5.84
N VAL A 196 -17.08 -5.71 6.86
CA VAL A 196 -18.49 -6.11 6.70
C VAL A 196 -19.42 -5.30 7.59
N ILE A 197 -20.68 -5.16 7.15
CA ILE A 197 -21.75 -4.43 7.84
C ILE A 197 -23.03 -5.29 7.87
N PRO A 198 -23.70 -5.44 9.03
CA PRO A 198 -23.22 -5.12 10.37
C PRO A 198 -22.09 -6.07 10.79
N LYS A 199 -21.65 -6.01 12.06
CA LYS A 199 -20.84 -7.11 12.60
C LYS A 199 -21.59 -8.44 12.43
N ALA A 200 -20.94 -9.38 11.77
CA ALA A 200 -21.47 -10.71 11.51
C ALA A 200 -20.49 -11.79 11.97
N THR A 201 -21.02 -12.97 12.29
CA THR A 201 -20.24 -14.20 12.49
C THR A 201 -20.44 -15.21 11.37
N LYS A 202 -21.46 -15.01 10.54
CA LYS A 202 -21.78 -15.86 9.40
C LYS A 202 -22.14 -15.03 8.16
N PRO A 203 -21.87 -15.52 6.94
CA PRO A 203 -22.15 -14.78 5.70
C PRO A 203 -23.58 -14.29 5.58
N GLU A 204 -24.57 -15.08 5.99
CA GLU A 204 -25.99 -14.74 5.89
C GLU A 204 -26.43 -13.56 6.78
N GLU A 205 -25.63 -13.20 7.79
CA GLU A 205 -25.87 -12.05 8.66
C GLU A 205 -25.34 -10.74 8.07
N VAL A 206 -24.45 -10.83 7.08
CA VAL A 206 -23.85 -9.69 6.40
C VAL A 206 -24.89 -9.03 5.49
N LYS A 207 -24.98 -7.71 5.56
CA LYS A 207 -25.79 -6.89 4.63
C LYS A 207 -24.94 -6.23 3.57
N ALA A 208 -23.69 -5.90 3.89
CA ALA A 208 -22.73 -5.38 2.93
C ALA A 208 -21.31 -5.89 3.14
N TYR A 209 -20.65 -6.22 2.03
CA TYR A 209 -19.22 -6.48 1.93
C TYR A 209 -18.50 -5.26 1.37
N ILE A 210 -17.37 -4.90 1.97
CA ILE A 210 -16.56 -3.76 1.58
C ILE A 210 -15.12 -4.22 1.42
N ALA A 211 -14.62 -4.16 0.19
CA ALA A 211 -13.21 -4.32 -0.10
C ALA A 211 -12.56 -2.95 -0.28
N VAL A 212 -11.33 -2.81 0.19
CA VAL A 212 -10.62 -1.52 0.28
C VAL A 212 -9.29 -1.60 -0.44
N GLN A 213 -8.99 -0.61 -1.27
CA GLN A 213 -7.74 -0.57 -2.02
C GLN A 213 -7.24 0.86 -2.26
N ILE A 214 -6.02 1.18 -1.80
CA ILE A 214 -5.44 2.53 -2.01
C ILE A 214 -5.23 2.85 -3.48
N SER A 215 -4.73 1.89 -4.24
CA SER A 215 -4.50 2.02 -5.67
C SER A 215 -4.99 0.78 -6.38
N SER A 216 -6.02 0.91 -7.21
CA SER A 216 -6.50 -0.22 -7.99
C SER A 216 -5.62 -0.43 -9.23
N ASN A 217 -5.02 -1.61 -9.35
CA ASN A 217 -4.45 -2.13 -10.60
C ASN A 217 -5.46 -3.15 -11.19
N ASP A 218 -5.01 -4.02 -12.12
CA ASP A 218 -5.69 -5.27 -12.52
C ASP A 218 -5.90 -6.30 -11.37
N ARG A 219 -5.72 -5.88 -10.11
CA ARG A 219 -5.82 -6.70 -8.90
C ARG A 219 -6.97 -6.20 -8.07
N THR A 220 -8.18 -6.37 -8.56
CA THR A 220 -9.38 -6.15 -7.76
C THR A 220 -9.65 -7.41 -6.96
N ARG A 221 -9.54 -7.25 -5.64
CA ARG A 221 -9.48 -8.37 -4.70
C ARG A 221 -10.82 -8.95 -4.29
N LEU A 222 -11.95 -8.33 -4.67
CA LEU A 222 -13.27 -8.95 -4.49
C LEU A 222 -13.31 -10.23 -5.32
N THR A 223 -12.93 -11.37 -4.75
CA THR A 223 -13.02 -12.64 -5.44
C THR A 223 -14.48 -13.05 -5.48
N THR A 224 -14.93 -13.59 -6.62
CA THR A 224 -16.33 -14.01 -6.85
C THR A 224 -16.88 -14.98 -5.81
N SER A 225 -16.01 -15.64 -5.05
CA SER A 225 -16.37 -16.53 -3.94
C SER A 225 -16.87 -15.77 -2.70
N GLU A 226 -16.65 -14.46 -2.62
CA GLU A 226 -17.05 -13.60 -1.49
C GLU A 226 -18.51 -13.11 -1.59
N LEU A 227 -19.13 -13.21 -2.77
CA LEU A 227 -20.39 -12.53 -3.08
C LEU A 227 -21.58 -13.45 -2.85
N VAL A 228 -22.24 -13.30 -1.70
CA VAL A 228 -23.53 -13.95 -1.44
C VAL A 228 -24.64 -13.15 -2.15
N PRO A 229 -25.51 -13.80 -2.96
CA PRO A 229 -26.62 -13.11 -3.62
C PRO A 229 -27.55 -12.38 -2.63
N GLY A 230 -27.91 -11.14 -2.94
CA GLY A 230 -28.82 -10.32 -2.14
C GLY A 230 -28.15 -9.34 -1.15
N GLN A 231 -26.83 -9.34 -1.08
CA GLN A 231 -26.05 -8.42 -0.24
C GLN A 231 -25.40 -7.31 -1.08
N ARG A 232 -25.16 -6.13 -0.47
CA ARG A 232 -24.53 -5.00 -1.17
C ARG A 232 -23.01 -5.17 -1.18
N ASN A 233 -22.39 -4.87 -2.32
CA ASN A 233 -20.96 -5.01 -2.49
C ASN A 233 -20.34 -3.67 -2.82
N TYR A 234 -19.37 -3.24 -2.02
CA TYR A 234 -18.65 -1.99 -2.20
C TYR A 234 -17.19 -2.27 -2.49
N PHE A 235 -16.67 -1.66 -3.54
CA PHE A 235 -15.24 -1.55 -3.78
C PHE A 235 -14.80 -0.13 -3.51
N VAL A 236 -14.15 0.08 -2.36
CA VAL A 236 -13.64 1.38 -1.94
C VAL A 236 -12.23 1.57 -2.47
N SER A 237 -12.07 2.58 -3.31
CA SER A 237 -10.80 2.94 -3.92
C SER A 237 -10.37 4.34 -3.56
N PHE A 238 -9.07 4.50 -3.27
CA PHE A 238 -8.44 5.81 -3.09
C PHE A 238 -7.70 6.28 -4.35
N ASN A 239 -8.08 5.76 -5.52
CA ASN A 239 -7.60 6.31 -6.79
C ASN A 239 -7.85 7.81 -6.86
N GLY A 240 -6.90 8.52 -7.47
CA GLY A 240 -6.99 9.98 -7.62
C GLY A 240 -6.72 10.77 -6.33
N CYS A 241 -6.55 10.11 -5.19
CA CYS A 241 -6.02 10.72 -3.98
C CYS A 241 -4.52 11.03 -4.11
N SER A 242 -4.03 12.03 -3.40
CA SER A 242 -2.62 12.47 -3.47
C SER A 242 -1.62 11.37 -3.09
N ALA A 243 -1.99 10.50 -2.16
CA ALA A 243 -1.19 9.34 -1.77
C ALA A 243 -1.26 8.17 -2.77
N SER A 244 -2.14 8.22 -3.77
CA SER A 244 -2.30 7.16 -4.78
C SER A 244 -1.57 7.52 -6.06
N SER A 245 -0.74 6.58 -6.53
CA SER A 245 -0.08 6.72 -7.85
C SER A 245 -0.99 6.32 -9.02
N LYS A 246 -2.27 6.03 -8.74
CA LYS A 246 -3.22 5.45 -9.69
C LYS A 246 -4.49 6.27 -9.76
N THR A 247 -5.13 6.17 -10.92
CA THR A 247 -6.40 6.82 -11.21
C THR A 247 -7.42 5.78 -11.61
N THR A 248 -8.70 6.16 -11.61
CA THR A 248 -9.78 5.31 -12.10
C THR A 248 -9.55 4.87 -13.55
N ASP A 249 -8.77 5.61 -14.35
CA ASP A 249 -8.46 5.24 -15.74
C ASP A 249 -7.59 3.98 -15.84
N ASP A 250 -6.87 3.62 -14.77
CA ASP A 250 -6.02 2.44 -14.69
C ASP A 250 -6.81 1.13 -14.52
N ILE A 251 -8.13 1.20 -14.28
CA ILE A 251 -8.99 0.01 -14.14
C ILE A 251 -9.30 -0.55 -15.54
N GLY A 252 -8.91 -1.80 -15.77
CA GLY A 252 -9.16 -2.52 -17.03
C GLY A 252 -10.61 -2.94 -17.25
N ASP A 253 -10.92 -3.27 -18.49
CA ASP A 253 -12.27 -3.53 -19.01
C ASP A 253 -12.91 -4.77 -18.37
N GLU A 254 -12.11 -5.83 -18.19
CA GLU A 254 -12.54 -7.09 -17.58
C GLU A 254 -13.05 -6.87 -16.15
N ILE A 255 -12.42 -5.96 -15.42
CA ILE A 255 -12.80 -5.59 -14.06
C ILE A 255 -14.09 -4.78 -14.06
N ILE A 256 -14.23 -3.83 -14.98
CA ILE A 256 -15.48 -3.06 -15.10
C ILE A 256 -16.65 -3.98 -15.45
N ALA A 257 -16.46 -4.88 -16.41
CA ALA A 257 -17.47 -5.86 -16.80
C ALA A 257 -17.87 -6.73 -15.60
N LYS A 258 -16.88 -7.12 -14.78
CA LYS A 258 -17.11 -7.84 -13.53
C LYS A 258 -17.96 -7.03 -12.54
N TYR A 259 -17.59 -5.77 -12.28
CA TYR A 259 -18.32 -4.90 -11.35
C TYR A 259 -19.77 -4.68 -11.77
N VAL A 260 -20.02 -4.51 -13.07
CA VAL A 260 -21.37 -4.40 -13.60
C VAL A 260 -22.15 -5.71 -13.40
N LYS A 261 -21.53 -6.85 -13.70
CA LYS A 261 -22.16 -8.18 -13.57
C LYS A 261 -22.50 -8.53 -12.12
N GLU A 262 -21.63 -8.16 -11.19
CA GLU A 262 -21.70 -8.52 -9.77
C GLU A 262 -22.36 -7.44 -8.90
N ASP A 263 -22.91 -6.40 -9.53
CA ASP A 263 -23.57 -5.27 -8.85
C ASP A 263 -22.68 -4.61 -7.78
N ILE A 264 -21.40 -4.44 -8.09
CA ILE A 264 -20.42 -3.82 -7.19
C ILE A 264 -20.46 -2.30 -7.37
N LEU A 265 -20.69 -1.60 -6.26
CA LEU A 265 -20.62 -0.14 -6.20
C LEU A 265 -19.17 0.30 -6.00
N TYR A 266 -18.70 1.16 -6.90
CA TYR A 266 -17.34 1.71 -6.89
C TYR A 266 -17.33 3.02 -6.09
N VAL A 267 -16.73 3.00 -4.90
CA VAL A 267 -16.62 4.18 -4.03
C VAL A 267 -15.29 4.87 -4.31
N VAL A 268 -15.35 6.17 -4.61
CA VAL A 268 -14.16 6.98 -4.91
C VAL A 268 -14.43 8.44 -4.52
N THR A 269 -13.37 9.27 -4.43
CA THR A 269 -13.57 10.71 -4.16
C THR A 269 -14.35 11.39 -5.27
N GLU A 270 -15.15 12.40 -4.92
CA GLU A 270 -15.94 13.15 -5.91
C GLU A 270 -15.06 13.75 -7.02
N LYS A 271 -13.92 14.33 -6.64
CA LYS A 271 -12.92 14.87 -7.57
C LYS A 271 -12.49 13.84 -8.61
N GLU A 272 -12.17 12.62 -8.17
CA GLU A 272 -11.73 11.56 -9.06
C GLU A 272 -12.88 11.02 -9.92
N ARG A 273 -14.09 10.87 -9.36
CA ARG A 273 -15.29 10.47 -10.11
C ARG A 273 -15.53 11.41 -11.30
N ILE A 274 -15.54 12.72 -11.04
CA ILE A 274 -15.71 13.75 -12.07
C ILE A 274 -14.57 13.71 -13.09
N ARG A 275 -13.30 13.58 -12.64
CA ARG A 275 -12.14 13.46 -13.52
C ARG A 275 -12.26 12.26 -14.46
N ALA A 276 -12.65 11.10 -13.94
CA ALA A 276 -12.78 9.85 -14.68
C ALA A 276 -13.89 9.91 -15.74
N ILE A 277 -15.06 10.48 -15.40
CA ILE A 277 -16.16 10.70 -16.34
C ILE A 277 -15.73 11.63 -17.46
N ASN A 278 -15.15 12.79 -17.12
CA ASN A 278 -14.70 13.77 -18.11
C ASN A 278 -13.61 13.21 -19.03
N THR A 279 -12.68 12.44 -18.47
CA THR A 279 -11.62 11.81 -19.27
C THR A 279 -12.18 10.75 -20.21
N SER A 280 -13.15 9.95 -19.73
CA SER A 280 -13.80 8.92 -20.54
C SER A 280 -14.65 9.52 -21.67
N LEU A 281 -15.38 10.61 -21.40
CA LEU A 281 -16.13 11.36 -22.42
C LEU A 281 -15.20 11.88 -23.52
N LYS A 282 -14.11 12.58 -23.13
CA LYS A 282 -13.13 13.11 -24.09
C LYS A 282 -12.50 12.01 -24.94
N ARG A 283 -12.14 10.87 -24.34
CA ARG A 283 -11.57 9.72 -25.07
C ARG A 283 -12.57 9.13 -26.05
N LEU A 284 -13.83 8.97 -25.65
CA LEU A 284 -14.89 8.45 -26.51
C LEU A 284 -15.17 9.39 -27.69
N GLU A 285 -15.30 10.69 -27.44
CA GLU A 285 -15.50 11.70 -28.48
C GLU A 285 -14.32 11.73 -29.46
N ALA A 286 -13.09 11.72 -28.94
CA ALA A 286 -11.89 11.67 -29.77
C ALA A 286 -11.85 10.42 -30.65
N GLU A 287 -12.30 9.26 -30.17
CA GLU A 287 -12.37 8.03 -30.97
C GLU A 287 -13.49 8.09 -32.03
N LYS A 288 -14.66 8.63 -31.67
CA LYS A 288 -15.79 8.83 -32.61
C LYS A 288 -15.44 9.81 -33.74
N ASN A 289 -14.60 10.81 -33.47
CA ASN A 289 -14.21 11.83 -34.43
C ASN A 289 -13.03 11.41 -35.35
N LYS A 290 -12.46 10.22 -35.18
CA LYS A 290 -11.40 9.72 -36.06
C LYS A 290 -11.96 9.34 -37.43
N SER A 291 -11.17 9.59 -38.48
CA SER A 291 -11.47 9.15 -39.85
C SER A 291 -11.59 7.63 -39.98
N LYS A 292 -10.82 6.89 -39.18
CA LYS A 292 -10.93 5.44 -39.00
C LYS A 292 -11.26 5.13 -37.54
N GLN A 293 -12.55 4.99 -37.25
CA GLN A 293 -13.05 4.67 -35.92
C GLN A 293 -12.74 3.23 -35.53
N ASP A 294 -12.30 3.02 -34.29
CA ASP A 294 -12.20 1.71 -33.67
C ASP A 294 -13.49 1.38 -32.90
N ARG A 295 -14.32 0.48 -33.46
CA ARG A 295 -15.59 0.07 -32.86
C ARG A 295 -15.44 -0.53 -31.46
N ASN A 296 -14.33 -1.24 -31.20
CA ASN A 296 -14.11 -1.85 -29.89
C ASN A 296 -13.82 -0.78 -28.84
N LYS A 297 -13.03 0.23 -29.17
CA LYS A 297 -12.75 1.36 -28.28
C LYS A 297 -13.99 2.22 -28.00
N ILE A 298 -14.85 2.39 -29.00
CA ILE A 298 -16.13 3.09 -28.83
C ILE A 298 -17.02 2.33 -27.85
N LEU A 299 -17.24 1.03 -28.10
CA LEU A 299 -18.05 0.18 -27.22
C LEU A 299 -17.51 0.16 -25.79
N PHE A 300 -16.18 0.10 -25.66
CA PHE A 300 -15.52 0.18 -24.36
C PHE A 300 -15.76 1.53 -23.66
N GLY A 301 -15.56 2.65 -24.36
CA GLY A 301 -15.79 3.98 -23.80
C GLY A 301 -17.24 4.16 -23.35
N GLU A 302 -18.20 3.66 -24.13
CA GLU A 302 -19.62 3.67 -23.76
C GLU A 302 -19.92 2.81 -22.53
N THR A 303 -19.35 1.60 -22.47
CA THR A 303 -19.50 0.70 -21.32
C THR A 303 -18.90 1.31 -20.05
N ARG A 304 -17.70 1.91 -20.15
CA ARG A 304 -17.04 2.57 -19.02
C ARG A 304 -17.84 3.76 -18.51
N LEU A 305 -18.34 4.61 -19.40
CA LEU A 305 -19.16 5.75 -19.01
C LEU A 305 -20.45 5.31 -18.32
N LYS A 306 -21.12 4.29 -18.85
CA LYS A 306 -22.31 3.72 -18.21
C LYS A 306 -21.99 3.20 -16.80
N TRP A 307 -20.90 2.45 -16.65
CA TRP A 307 -20.46 1.97 -15.34
C TRP A 307 -20.14 3.11 -14.37
N LEU A 308 -19.40 4.14 -14.82
CA LEU A 308 -19.11 5.31 -13.98
C LEU A 308 -20.41 6.02 -13.57
N ASP A 309 -21.36 6.18 -14.48
CA ASP A 309 -22.63 6.85 -14.18
C ASP A 309 -23.50 6.05 -13.20
N GLU A 310 -23.66 4.74 -13.43
CA GLU A 310 -24.59 3.89 -12.69
C GLU A 310 -24.02 3.27 -11.42
N LYS A 311 -22.70 3.05 -11.36
CA LYS A 311 -22.05 2.27 -10.28
C LYS A 311 -21.00 3.03 -9.51
N SER A 312 -20.51 4.19 -9.98
CA SER A 312 -19.58 4.99 -9.18
C SER A 312 -20.31 5.94 -8.25
N ILE A 313 -19.99 5.87 -6.96
CA ILE A 313 -20.57 6.68 -5.89
C ILE A 313 -19.47 7.40 -5.11
N THR A 314 -19.83 8.49 -4.44
CA THR A 314 -18.88 9.21 -3.57
C THR A 314 -18.74 8.55 -2.21
N PHE A 315 -17.75 8.97 -1.42
CA PHE A 315 -17.65 8.56 -0.02
C PHE A 315 -18.86 9.03 0.81
N GLU A 316 -19.47 10.16 0.46
CA GLU A 316 -20.69 10.66 1.08
C GLU A 316 -21.87 9.71 0.85
N ASP A 317 -22.11 9.35 -0.42
CA ASP A 317 -23.18 8.42 -0.81
C ASP A 317 -22.98 7.06 -0.14
N PHE A 318 -21.72 6.59 -0.10
CA PHE A 318 -21.35 5.35 0.56
C PHE A 318 -21.72 5.38 2.04
N ILE A 319 -21.30 6.42 2.78
CA ILE A 319 -21.58 6.58 4.20
C ILE A 319 -23.08 6.62 4.47
N GLU A 320 -23.84 7.38 3.68
CA GLU A 320 -25.30 7.46 3.82
C GLU A 320 -25.95 6.08 3.63
N GLN A 321 -25.50 5.33 2.63
CA GLN A 321 -26.04 4.01 2.34
C GLN A 321 -25.72 3.00 3.43
N VAL A 322 -24.47 2.94 3.91
CA VAL A 322 -24.07 1.95 4.92
C VAL A 322 -24.61 2.27 6.31
N SER A 323 -24.82 3.54 6.63
CA SER A 323 -25.41 3.96 7.91
C SER A 323 -26.89 3.54 8.05
N ARG A 324 -27.53 3.12 6.96
CA ARG A 324 -28.93 2.64 6.92
C ARG A 324 -29.06 1.11 7.01
N LEU A 325 -27.95 0.37 6.97
CA LEU A 325 -27.92 -1.09 6.99
C LEU A 325 -27.88 -1.61 8.43
#